data_AF-A0A2E2BZK2-F1
#
_entry.id   AF-A0A2E2BZK2-F1
#
_cell.length_a   1.000
_cell.length_b   1.000
_cell.length_c   1.000
_cell.angle_alpha   90.00
_cell.angle_beta   90.00
_cell.angle_gamma   90.00
#
_symmetry.space_group_name_H-M   'P 1'
#
loop_
_entity.id
_entity.type
_entity.pdbx_description
1 polymer ?
#
loop_
_entity_poly.entity_id
_entity_poly.type
_entity_poly.pdbx_seq_one_letter_code
_entity_poly.pdbx_strand_id
1 'polypeptide(L)' 'MKRLANLSSHKRSEVREAIESMGAKLWYLPPYSPDLNPIEQAFSPNLNG' A
#
# COMPACT_ATOMS: atom_id res chain seq x y z
N MET A 1 7.32 1.57 11.06
CA MET A 1 6.93 0.53 10.08
C MET A 1 5.91 1.15 9.14
N LYS A 2 6.16 1.13 7.82
CA LYS A 2 5.26 1.78 6.84
C LYS A 2 4.67 0.70 5.91
N ARG A 3 3.34 0.70 5.77
CA ARG A 3 2.57 -0.23 4.90
C ARG A 3 2.15 0.49 3.63
N LEU A 4 2.33 -0.15 2.47
CA LEU A 4 2.05 0.42 1.16
C LEU A 4 1.10 -0.46 0.35
N ALA A 5 0.17 0.19 -0.35
CA ALA A 5 -0.72 -0.45 -1.31
C ALA A 5 0.08 -1.05 -2.47
N ASN A 6 -0.33 -2.22 -2.95
CA ASN A 6 0.38 -3.03 -3.95
C ASN A 6 0.24 -2.49 -5.40
N LEU A 7 0.09 -1.17 -5.58
CA LEU A 7 0.13 -0.53 -6.88
C LEU A 7 1.54 -0.62 -7.49
N SER A 8 1.61 -0.82 -8.80
CA SER A 8 2.88 -0.91 -9.56
C SER A 8 3.76 0.34 -9.39
N SER A 9 3.17 1.53 -9.30
CA SER A 9 3.90 2.79 -9.06
C SER A 9 4.65 2.84 -7.71
N HIS A 10 4.24 2.05 -6.72
CA HIS A 10 4.90 1.97 -5.41
C HIS A 10 6.03 0.93 -5.34
N LYS A 11 6.31 0.25 -6.45
CA LYS A 11 7.36 -0.78 -6.55
C LYS A 11 8.67 -0.26 -7.15
N ARG A 12 8.74 1.05 -7.41
CA ARG A 12 9.95 1.77 -7.86
C ARG A 12 11.07 1.59 -6.82
N SER A 13 12.29 1.33 -7.28
CA SER A 13 13.47 1.15 -6.41
C SER A 13 13.77 2.41 -5.60
N GLU A 14 13.58 3.58 -6.22
CA GLU A 14 13.79 4.89 -5.63
C GLU A 14 12.90 5.13 -4.40
N VAL A 15 11.67 4.61 -4.43
CA VAL A 15 10.72 4.73 -3.30
C VAL A 15 11.16 3.85 -2.13
N ARG A 16 11.72 2.67 -2.39
CA ARG A 16 12.26 1.80 -1.34
C ARG A 16 13.47 2.46 -0.67
N GLU A 17 14.42 2.92 -1.46
CA GLU A 17 15.65 3.57 -0.96
C GLU A 17 15.34 4.81 -0.11
N ALA A 18 14.39 5.64 -0.55
CA ALA A 18 13.96 6.81 0.21
C ALA A 18 13.33 6.43 1.58
N ILE A 19 12.62 5.31 1.66
CA ILE A 19 12.02 4.84 2.93
C ILE A 19 13.07 4.24 3.85
N GLU A 20 13.97 3.42 3.32
CA GLU A 20 15.01 2.74 4.11
C GLU A 20 16.10 3.71 4.61
N SER A 21 16.44 4.75 3.84
CA SER A 21 17.35 5.82 4.27
C SER A 21 16.86 6.60 5.50
N MET A 22 15.54 6.59 5.75
CA MET A 22 14.92 7.18 6.94
C MET A 22 14.84 6.20 8.12
N GLY A 23 15.49 5.03 8.03
CA GLY A 23 15.48 3.99 9.06
C GLY A 23 14.17 3.20 9.15
N ALA A 24 13.28 3.34 8.16
CA ALA A 24 12.00 2.63 8.14
C ALA A 24 12.08 1.35 7.31
N LYS A 25 11.39 0.29 7.78
CA LYS A 25 11.20 -0.94 7.01
C LYS A 25 9.94 -0.87 6.14
N LEU A 26 10.10 -1.22 4.87
CA LEU A 26 9.04 -1.28 3.86
C LEU A 26 8.32 -2.64 3.92
N TRP A 27 6.99 -2.62 4.01
CA TRP A 27 6.15 -3.82 3.94
C TRP A 27 5.05 -3.63 2.89
N TYR A 28 4.98 -4.55 1.93
CA TYR A 28 3.91 -4.58 0.94
C TYR A 28 2.69 -5.29 1.51
N LEU A 29 1.51 -4.75 1.24
CA LEU A 29 0.26 -5.41 1.54
C LEU A 29 -0.01 -6.55 0.54
N PRO A 30 -0.64 -7.66 0.98
CA PRO A 30 -1.12 -8.67 0.06
C PRO A 30 -2.15 -8.06 -0.93
N PRO A 31 -2.27 -8.61 -2.16
CA PRO A 31 -3.27 -8.17 -3.12
C PRO A 31 -4.67 -8.20 -2.51
N TYR A 32 -5.45 -7.12 -2.68
CA TYR A 32 -6.79 -6.92 -2.13
C TYR A 32 -6.88 -7.14 -0.61
N SER A 33 -6.37 -6.16 0.16
CA SER A 33 -6.46 -6.12 1.63
C SER A 33 -7.41 -5.01 2.09
N PRO A 34 -8.74 -5.19 1.95
CA PRO A 34 -9.72 -4.14 2.26
C PRO A 34 -9.65 -3.67 3.72
N ASP A 35 -9.34 -4.56 4.67
CA ASP A 35 -9.18 -4.22 6.09
C ASP A 35 -7.94 -3.36 6.38
N LEU A 36 -6.95 -3.35 5.48
CA LEU A 36 -5.65 -2.69 5.67
C LEU A 36 -5.45 -1.47 4.76
N ASN A 37 -6.42 -1.18 3.89
CA ASN A 37 -6.44 0.02 3.05
C ASN A 37 -7.82 0.69 3.09
N PRO A 38 -8.12 1.50 4.13
CA PRO A 38 -9.43 2.13 4.31
C PRO A 38 -9.81 3.09 3.17
N ILE A 39 -8.87 3.44 2.29
CA ILE A 39 -9.13 4.23 1.08
C ILE A 39 -9.96 3.45 0.06
N GLU A 40 -9.86 2.11 0.01
CA GLU A 40 -10.64 1.28 -0.92
C GLU A 40 -12.15 1.38 -0.61
N GLN A 41 -12.52 1.46 0.67
CA GLN A 41 -13.92 1.67 1.09
C GLN A 41 -14.44 3.07 0.74
N ALA A 42 -13.56 4.07 0.69
CA ALA A 42 -13.94 5.43 0.31
C ALA A 42 -14.19 5.58 -1.21
N PHE A 43 -13.60 4.71 -2.03
CA PHE A 43 -13.68 4.78 -3.50
C PHE A 43 -14.42 3.59 -4.17
N SER A 44 -14.78 2.54 -3.42
CA SER A 44 -15.62 1.43 -3.87
C SER A 44 -16.94 1.36 -3.09
N PRO A 45 -17.94 2.20 -3.42
CA PRO A 45 -19.28 2.03 -2.86
C PRO A 45 -19.92 0.79 -3.51
N ASN A 46 -19.94 -0.32 -2.77
CA ASN A 46 -20.73 -1.54 -3.00
C ASN A 46 -20.35 -2.41 -4.22
N LEU A 47 -19.72 -3.56 -3.95
CA LEU A 47 -19.70 -4.74 -4.83
C LEU A 47 -20.51 -5.91 -4.22
N ASN A 48 -21.63 -5.61 -3.56
CA ASN A 48 -22.65 -6.60 -3.22
C ASN A 48 -23.97 -6.15 -3.85
N GLY A 49 -24.16 -6.57 -5.10
CA GLY A 49 -25.43 -6.61 -5.81
C GLY A 49 -25.54 -7.97 -6.47
#